data_AF-A0AAJ6D2R4-F1
#
_entry.id   AF-A0AAJ6D2R4-F1
#
_cell.length_a   1.000
_cell.length_b   1.000
_cell.length_c   1.000
_cell.angle_alpha   90.00
_cell.angle_beta   90.00
_cell.angle_gamma   90.00
#
_symmetry.space_group_name_H-M   'P 1'
#
loop_
_entity.id
_entity.type
_entity.pdbx_description
1 polymer ?
#
loop_
_entity_poly.entity_id
_entity_poly.type
_entity_poly.pdbx_seq_one_letter_code
_entity_poly.pdbx_strand_id
1 'polypeptide(L)'
;MSFDLISEADYERLPSDPHLKFVAIEQICRRNMLEAISHETPDDFDSLVRTSYMTIVTAAAEELGVEGVQYVDRFDSVQKDVQEFTRVVSGIVAKIRLRNSSGKDGRSVRLANRTKGIIESELSKLRDAVSNSQLEDTKKRRLLAKIEEFRTELHKERLGYGAAFSALVFLAAGVGGTTAFLADAPNAVTTIMHLIGQDKEREEAEVLRLEAAPKPNLLTDHTRGPSSKMSGRVDDDIPF
;
A
#
# COMPACT_ATOMS: atom_id res chain seq x y z
N MET A 1 -21.81 -20.95 -27.11
CA MET A 1 -21.14 -20.99 -25.79
C MET A 1 -20.84 -19.55 -25.40
N SER A 2 -21.31 -19.10 -24.24
CA SER A 2 -20.90 -17.81 -23.68
C SER A 2 -19.45 -17.94 -23.22
N PHE A 3 -18.55 -17.21 -23.86
CA PHE A 3 -17.17 -17.12 -23.41
C PHE A 3 -17.13 -16.20 -22.19
N ASP A 4 -16.63 -16.70 -21.06
CA ASP A 4 -16.59 -15.97 -19.80
C ASP A 4 -15.14 -15.59 -19.46
N LEU A 5 -14.92 -14.32 -19.12
CA LEU A 5 -13.61 -13.77 -18.81
C LEU A 5 -13.27 -13.83 -17.33
N ILE A 6 -14.24 -14.14 -16.46
CA ILE A 6 -14.03 -14.28 -15.02
C ILE A 6 -15.04 -15.27 -14.44
N SER A 7 -14.54 -16.35 -13.85
CA SER A 7 -15.40 -17.41 -13.32
C SER A 7 -15.99 -17.06 -11.95
N GLU A 8 -17.07 -17.73 -11.55
CA GLU A 8 -17.64 -17.61 -10.19
C GLU A 8 -16.60 -17.92 -9.10
N ALA A 9 -15.74 -18.93 -9.33
CA ALA A 9 -14.66 -19.28 -8.43
C ALA A 9 -13.57 -18.19 -8.30
N ASP A 10 -13.40 -17.35 -9.33
CA ASP A 10 -12.51 -16.19 -9.25
C ASP A 10 -13.10 -15.10 -8.35
N TYR A 11 -14.42 -14.89 -8.40
CA TYR A 11 -15.11 -13.92 -7.54
C TYR A 11 -14.97 -14.25 -6.05
N GLU A 12 -15.03 -15.53 -5.67
CA GLU A 12 -14.87 -15.98 -4.28
C GLU A 12 -13.48 -15.65 -3.70
N ARG A 13 -12.46 -15.50 -4.55
CA ARG A 13 -11.06 -15.27 -4.14
C ARG A 13 -10.66 -13.80 -4.14
N LEU A 14 -11.57 -12.90 -4.50
CA LEU A 14 -11.27 -11.49 -4.59
C LEU A 14 -11.01 -10.85 -3.22
N PRO A 15 -10.12 -9.85 -3.13
CA PRO A 15 -9.88 -9.11 -1.89
C PRO A 15 -11.12 -8.32 -1.46
N SER A 16 -11.22 -8.03 -0.16
CA SER A 16 -12.37 -7.30 0.42
C SER A 16 -12.37 -5.81 0.08
N ASP A 17 -11.18 -5.18 -0.06
CA ASP A 17 -11.06 -3.76 -0.40
C ASP A 17 -11.58 -3.49 -1.83
N PRO A 18 -12.51 -2.52 -2.03
CA PRO A 18 -13.11 -2.26 -3.34
C PRO A 18 -12.11 -1.92 -4.44
N HIS A 19 -11.08 -1.12 -4.13
CA HIS A 19 -10.09 -0.73 -5.14
C HIS A 19 -9.16 -1.89 -5.51
N LEU A 20 -8.72 -2.68 -4.53
CA LEU A 20 -7.94 -3.90 -4.80
C LEU A 20 -8.76 -4.97 -5.50
N LYS A 21 -10.07 -5.04 -5.22
CA LYS A 21 -11.02 -5.93 -5.89
C LYS A 21 -11.11 -5.59 -7.37
N PHE A 22 -11.25 -4.30 -7.70
CA PHE A 22 -11.21 -3.83 -9.09
C PHE A 22 -9.90 -4.22 -9.78
N VAL A 23 -8.75 -3.98 -9.14
CA VAL A 23 -7.44 -4.35 -9.72
C VAL A 23 -7.33 -5.85 -9.99
N ALA A 24 -7.87 -6.69 -9.11
CA ALA A 24 -7.86 -8.13 -9.28
C ALA A 24 -8.76 -8.58 -10.45
N ILE A 25 -9.99 -8.06 -10.54
CA ILE A 25 -10.92 -8.33 -11.65
C ILE A 25 -10.27 -7.93 -12.98
N GLU A 26 -9.77 -6.71 -13.06
CA GLU A 26 -9.11 -6.18 -14.26
C GLU A 26 -7.98 -7.09 -14.74
N GLN A 27 -7.12 -7.53 -13.82
CA GLN A 27 -5.99 -8.39 -14.13
C GLN A 27 -6.43 -9.79 -14.61
N ILE A 28 -7.46 -10.37 -13.99
CA ILE A 28 -8.01 -11.67 -14.38
C ILE A 28 -8.61 -11.57 -15.79
N CYS A 29 -9.50 -10.61 -16.02
CA CYS A 29 -10.15 -10.44 -17.31
C CYS A 29 -9.12 -10.11 -18.42
N ARG A 30 -8.13 -9.25 -18.15
CA ARG A 30 -7.09 -8.93 -19.13
C ARG A 30 -6.26 -10.16 -19.51
N ARG A 31 -5.85 -10.96 -18.52
CA ARG A 31 -5.09 -12.19 -18.77
C ARG A 31 -5.92 -13.16 -19.63
N ASN A 32 -7.16 -13.43 -19.22
CA ASN A 32 -8.02 -14.38 -19.91
C ASN A 32 -8.38 -13.91 -21.33
N MET A 33 -8.53 -12.59 -21.54
CA MET A 33 -8.70 -11.98 -22.86
C MET A 33 -7.46 -12.23 -23.75
N LEU A 34 -6.26 -12.00 -23.22
CA LEU A 34 -5.01 -12.22 -23.97
C LEU A 34 -4.73 -13.70 -24.25
N GLU A 35 -5.15 -14.61 -23.37
CA GLU A 35 -5.02 -16.05 -23.56
C GLU A 35 -6.01 -16.60 -24.60
N ALA A 36 -7.20 -16.01 -24.69
CA ALA A 36 -8.23 -16.44 -25.64
C ALA A 36 -8.02 -15.91 -27.07
N ILE A 37 -7.30 -14.80 -27.22
CA ILE A 37 -6.99 -14.21 -28.52
C ILE A 37 -5.69 -14.82 -29.06
N SER A 38 -5.76 -15.41 -30.26
CA SER A 38 -4.62 -16.03 -30.92
C SER A 38 -4.56 -15.65 -32.41
N HIS A 39 -3.48 -16.02 -33.11
CA HIS A 39 -3.41 -15.83 -34.56
C HIS A 39 -4.35 -16.76 -35.36
N GLU A 40 -4.96 -17.75 -34.69
CA GLU A 40 -5.82 -18.76 -35.30
C GLU A 40 -7.31 -18.51 -35.03
N THR A 41 -7.65 -17.54 -34.18
CA THR A 41 -9.04 -17.22 -33.87
C THR A 41 -9.65 -16.29 -34.94
N PRO A 42 -10.94 -16.46 -35.27
CA PRO A 42 -11.62 -15.55 -36.19
C PRO A 42 -11.66 -14.11 -35.64
N ASP A 43 -11.50 -13.10 -36.51
CA ASP A 43 -11.51 -11.67 -36.12
C ASP A 43 -12.79 -11.26 -35.37
N ASP A 44 -13.93 -11.85 -35.71
CA ASP A 44 -15.22 -11.61 -35.03
C ASP A 44 -15.20 -12.12 -33.59
N PHE A 45 -14.55 -13.26 -33.35
CA PHE A 45 -14.40 -13.82 -32.01
C PHE A 45 -13.47 -12.94 -31.16
N ASP A 46 -12.34 -12.52 -31.72
CA ASP A 46 -11.42 -11.60 -31.05
C ASP A 46 -12.12 -10.29 -30.65
N SER A 47 -12.93 -9.74 -31.56
CA SER A 47 -13.71 -8.52 -31.32
C SER A 47 -14.73 -8.72 -30.19
N LEU A 48 -15.41 -9.87 -30.15
CA LEU A 48 -16.33 -10.24 -29.07
C LEU A 48 -15.62 -10.37 -27.72
N VAL A 49 -14.44 -10.97 -27.68
CA VAL A 49 -13.64 -11.15 -26.46
C VAL A 49 -13.14 -9.80 -25.93
N ARG A 50 -12.68 -8.91 -26.82
CA ARG A 50 -12.23 -7.55 -26.45
C ARG A 50 -13.36 -6.68 -25.91
N THR A 51 -14.53 -6.71 -26.55
CA THR A 51 -15.70 -5.95 -26.09
C THR A 51 -16.24 -6.48 -24.77
N SER A 52 -16.24 -7.80 -24.57
CA SER A 52 -16.57 -8.42 -23.28
C SER A 52 -15.62 -7.94 -22.16
N TYR A 53 -14.31 -7.87 -22.43
CA TYR A 53 -13.33 -7.35 -21.46
C TYR A 53 -13.63 -5.90 -21.06
N MET A 54 -13.83 -5.02 -22.04
CA MET A 54 -14.14 -3.60 -21.78
C MET A 54 -15.45 -3.45 -20.98
N THR A 55 -16.46 -4.26 -21.32
CA THR A 55 -17.77 -4.25 -20.65
C THR A 55 -17.65 -4.64 -19.18
N ILE A 56 -17.00 -5.77 -18.88
CA ILE A 56 -16.86 -6.29 -17.50
C ILE A 56 -16.05 -5.32 -16.64
N VAL A 57 -14.94 -4.81 -17.15
CA VAL A 57 -14.09 -3.88 -16.38
C VAL A 57 -14.80 -2.55 -16.14
N THR A 58 -15.60 -2.06 -17.09
CA THR A 58 -16.40 -0.84 -16.90
C THR A 58 -17.47 -1.06 -15.82
N ALA A 59 -18.24 -2.14 -15.91
CA ALA A 59 -19.26 -2.47 -14.91
C ALA A 59 -18.67 -2.68 -13.51
N ALA A 60 -17.51 -3.35 -13.42
CA ALA A 60 -16.79 -3.53 -12.16
C ALA A 60 -16.31 -2.20 -11.57
N ALA A 61 -15.86 -1.26 -12.41
CA ALA A 61 -15.48 0.07 -11.94
C ALA A 61 -16.67 0.85 -11.38
N GLU A 62 -17.82 0.79 -12.06
CA GLU A 62 -19.06 1.45 -11.63
C GLU A 62 -19.54 0.90 -10.27
N GLU A 63 -19.65 -0.43 -10.15
CA GLU A 63 -20.10 -1.08 -8.92
C GLU A 63 -19.16 -0.84 -7.72
N LEU A 64 -17.85 -0.76 -7.98
CA LEU A 64 -16.83 -0.58 -6.94
C LEU A 64 -16.48 0.89 -6.67
N GLY A 65 -17.15 1.84 -7.34
CA GLY A 65 -16.94 3.27 -7.17
C GLY A 65 -15.57 3.77 -7.66
N VAL A 66 -14.98 3.10 -8.66
CA VAL A 66 -13.70 3.50 -9.25
C VAL A 66 -13.91 4.52 -10.36
N GLU A 67 -13.58 5.77 -10.07
CA GLU A 67 -13.73 6.87 -11.03
C GLU A 67 -12.73 6.80 -12.21
N GLY A 68 -13.19 7.29 -13.37
CA GLY A 68 -12.35 7.50 -14.56
C GLY A 68 -12.23 6.32 -15.51
N VAL A 69 -12.86 5.18 -15.20
CA VAL A 69 -13.08 4.09 -16.16
C VAL A 69 -14.36 4.37 -16.92
N GLN A 70 -14.28 4.42 -18.24
CA GLN A 70 -15.42 4.59 -19.12
C GLN A 70 -15.26 3.63 -20.31
N TYR A 71 -16.38 3.10 -20.80
CA TYR A 71 -16.38 2.33 -22.03
C TYR A 71 -15.87 3.20 -23.20
N VAL A 72 -15.12 2.60 -24.12
CA VAL A 72 -14.54 3.27 -25.28
C VAL A 72 -15.06 2.59 -26.55
N ASP A 73 -15.71 3.35 -27.42
CA ASP A 73 -16.36 2.88 -28.66
C ASP A 73 -16.28 3.90 -29.81
N ARG A 74 -15.25 4.75 -29.78
CA ARG A 74 -15.18 5.97 -30.60
C ARG A 74 -14.16 5.90 -31.73
N PHE A 75 -13.39 4.82 -31.83
CA PHE A 75 -12.38 4.66 -32.86
C PHE A 75 -12.88 3.76 -33.99
N ASP A 76 -12.14 3.76 -35.11
CA ASP A 76 -12.54 3.02 -36.32
C ASP A 76 -12.44 1.49 -36.17
N SER A 77 -11.90 0.99 -35.06
CA SER A 77 -11.82 -0.44 -34.79
C SER A 77 -11.78 -0.75 -33.29
N VAL A 78 -12.39 -1.89 -32.93
CA VAL A 78 -12.38 -2.46 -31.58
C VAL A 78 -10.95 -2.61 -31.05
N GLN A 79 -9.99 -2.90 -31.93
CA GLN A 79 -8.58 -2.97 -31.57
C GLN A 79 -8.01 -1.64 -31.07
N LYS A 80 -8.38 -0.51 -31.69
CA LYS A 80 -7.96 0.82 -31.23
C LYS A 80 -8.70 1.19 -29.94
N ASP A 81 -10.00 0.86 -29.85
CA ASP A 81 -10.81 1.10 -28.65
C ASP A 81 -10.21 0.40 -27.41
N VAL A 82 -9.91 -0.90 -27.53
CA VAL A 82 -9.36 -1.68 -26.41
C VAL A 82 -7.96 -1.22 -26.01
N GLN A 83 -7.15 -0.74 -26.96
CA GLN A 83 -5.83 -0.17 -26.65
C GLN A 83 -5.94 1.10 -25.82
N GLU A 84 -6.83 2.01 -26.21
CA GLU A 84 -7.08 3.24 -25.45
C GLU A 84 -7.67 2.93 -24.07
N PHE A 85 -8.65 2.03 -24.01
CA PHE A 85 -9.25 1.57 -22.76
C PHE A 85 -8.17 0.98 -21.82
N THR A 86 -7.35 0.07 -22.33
CA THR A 86 -6.24 -0.56 -21.58
C THR A 86 -5.26 0.48 -21.06
N ARG A 87 -4.94 1.52 -21.84
CA ARG A 87 -4.05 2.61 -21.42
C ARG A 87 -4.62 3.38 -20.23
N VAL A 88 -5.90 3.78 -20.30
CA VAL A 88 -6.58 4.51 -19.22
C VAL A 88 -6.66 3.68 -17.95
N VAL A 89 -7.16 2.44 -18.07
CA VAL A 89 -7.32 1.50 -16.96
C VAL A 89 -5.98 1.19 -16.29
N SER A 90 -4.90 1.00 -17.06
CA SER A 90 -3.56 0.75 -16.51
C SER A 90 -3.07 1.92 -15.66
N GLY A 91 -3.36 3.17 -16.05
CA GLY A 91 -3.06 4.35 -15.24
C GLY A 91 -3.83 4.40 -13.92
N ILE A 92 -5.10 3.99 -13.93
CA ILE A 92 -5.95 3.90 -12.73
C ILE A 92 -5.45 2.79 -11.81
N VAL A 93 -5.19 1.59 -12.33
CA VAL A 93 -4.60 0.47 -11.60
C VAL A 93 -3.27 0.87 -10.95
N ALA A 94 -2.41 1.61 -11.67
CA ALA A 94 -1.17 2.11 -11.11
C ALA A 94 -1.41 3.08 -9.93
N LYS A 95 -2.34 4.03 -10.05
CA LYS A 95 -2.72 4.93 -8.96
C LYS A 95 -3.24 4.17 -7.74
N ILE A 96 -4.10 3.17 -7.95
CA ILE A 96 -4.64 2.33 -6.88
C ILE A 96 -3.50 1.56 -6.19
N ARG A 97 -2.62 0.93 -6.96
CA ARG A 97 -1.48 0.17 -6.42
C ARG A 97 -0.53 1.08 -5.64
N LEU A 98 -0.27 2.29 -6.11
CA LEU A 98 0.58 3.26 -5.41
C LEU A 98 -0.07 3.69 -4.08
N ARG A 99 -1.35 4.08 -4.09
CA ARG A 99 -2.10 4.42 -2.86
C ARG A 99 -2.11 3.28 -1.86
N ASN A 100 -2.38 2.07 -2.32
CA ASN A 100 -2.40 0.88 -1.48
C ASN A 100 -1.01 0.37 -1.09
N SER A 101 0.06 0.79 -1.80
CA SER A 101 1.45 0.54 -1.38
C SER A 101 1.89 1.51 -0.28
N SER A 102 1.40 2.75 -0.31
CA SER A 102 1.62 3.74 0.74
C SER A 102 0.79 3.44 2.00
N GLY A 103 -0.41 2.88 1.85
CA GLY A 103 -1.29 2.48 2.95
C GLY A 103 -1.08 1.06 3.48
N LYS A 104 -0.07 0.32 2.98
CA LYS A 104 0.03 -1.14 3.18
C LYS A 104 0.40 -1.60 4.59
N ASP A 105 0.34 -0.74 5.60
CA ASP A 105 0.45 -1.23 6.96
C ASP A 105 -0.35 -0.40 7.98
N GLY A 106 -1.67 -0.32 7.77
CA GLY A 106 -2.58 0.01 8.87
C GLY A 106 -2.48 -0.97 10.07
N ARG A 107 -1.88 -2.16 9.85
CA ARG A 107 -1.65 -3.19 10.87
C ARG A 107 -0.18 -3.35 11.27
N SER A 108 0.67 -2.39 10.93
CA SER A 108 2.06 -2.39 11.35
C SER A 108 2.59 -0.97 11.48
N VAL A 109 3.73 -0.79 12.13
CA VAL A 109 4.34 0.52 12.27
C VAL A 109 5.83 0.45 11.98
N ARG A 110 6.36 1.49 11.35
CA ARG A 110 7.81 1.69 11.26
C ARG A 110 8.29 2.40 12.51
N LEU A 111 8.98 1.65 13.37
CA LEU A 111 9.56 2.22 14.59
C LEU A 111 10.87 2.94 14.29
N ALA A 112 11.06 4.10 14.92
CA ALA A 112 12.35 4.79 14.91
C ALA A 112 13.40 3.93 15.64
N ASN A 113 14.67 4.00 15.20
CA ASN A 113 15.76 3.22 15.81
C ASN A 113 15.89 3.46 17.32
N ARG A 114 15.67 4.71 17.76
CA ARG A 114 15.63 5.07 19.18
C ARG A 114 14.50 4.34 19.91
N THR A 115 13.30 4.33 19.34
CA THR A 115 12.13 3.63 19.89
C THR A 115 12.38 2.13 20.01
N LYS A 116 12.95 1.51 18.97
CA LYS A 116 13.35 0.09 19.00
C LYS A 116 14.31 -0.21 20.17
N GLY A 117 15.31 0.65 20.37
CA GLY A 117 16.26 0.48 21.48
C GLY A 117 15.61 0.57 22.87
N ILE A 118 14.62 1.44 23.05
CA ILE A 118 13.88 1.56 24.32
C ILE A 118 12.99 0.32 24.53
N ILE A 119 12.26 -0.12 23.51
CA ILE A 119 11.42 -1.33 23.57
C ILE A 119 12.28 -2.56 23.91
N GLU A 120 13.45 -2.67 23.31
CA GLU A 120 14.40 -3.77 23.58
C GLU A 120 14.86 -3.79 25.04
N SER A 121 15.07 -2.62 25.64
CA SER A 121 15.38 -2.49 27.07
C SER A 121 14.22 -2.97 27.94
N GLU A 122 12.98 -2.58 27.62
CA GLU A 122 11.79 -3.02 28.35
C GLU A 122 11.57 -4.54 28.22
N LEU A 123 11.77 -5.12 27.03
CA LEU A 123 11.69 -6.57 26.82
C LEU A 123 12.77 -7.33 27.61
N SER A 124 13.97 -6.76 27.75
CA SER A 124 15.04 -7.34 28.57
C SER A 124 14.65 -7.36 30.05
N LYS A 125 14.08 -6.26 30.58
CA LYS A 125 13.56 -6.22 31.96
C LYS A 125 12.46 -7.25 32.18
N LEU A 126 11.53 -7.39 31.23
CA LEU A 126 10.47 -8.39 31.29
C LEU A 126 11.02 -9.81 31.30
N ARG A 127 12.03 -10.09 30.48
CA ARG A 127 12.71 -11.39 30.42
C ARG A 127 13.41 -11.72 31.73
N ASP A 128 14.14 -10.76 32.30
CA ASP A 128 14.86 -10.92 33.55
C ASP A 128 13.90 -11.09 34.72
N ALA A 129 12.82 -10.31 34.74
CA ALA A 129 11.72 -10.53 35.67
C ALA A 129 11.25 -11.98 35.54
N VAL A 130 10.68 -12.37 34.39
CA VAL A 130 10.13 -13.72 34.10
C VAL A 130 11.10 -14.84 34.52
N SER A 131 12.38 -14.72 34.19
CA SER A 131 13.40 -15.74 34.53
C SER A 131 13.55 -15.95 36.03
N ASN A 132 13.51 -14.86 36.81
CA ASN A 132 13.69 -14.84 38.26
C ASN A 132 12.40 -15.14 39.06
N SER A 133 11.29 -15.52 38.41
CA SER A 133 10.05 -15.89 39.13
C SER A 133 10.09 -17.22 39.86
N GLN A 134 9.20 -17.29 40.84
CA GLN A 134 8.62 -18.51 41.40
C GLN A 134 7.41 -19.05 40.60
N LEU A 135 7.34 -18.81 39.28
CA LEU A 135 6.30 -19.31 38.40
C LEU A 135 6.61 -20.77 38.05
N GLU A 136 5.56 -21.55 37.80
CA GLU A 136 5.71 -22.90 37.26
C GLU A 136 6.51 -22.88 35.95
N ASP A 137 7.42 -23.84 35.78
CA ASP A 137 8.33 -23.93 34.63
C ASP A 137 7.61 -23.93 33.28
N THR A 138 6.42 -24.52 33.21
CA THR A 138 5.58 -24.50 32.01
C THR A 138 5.16 -23.08 31.65
N LYS A 139 4.71 -22.30 32.64
CA LYS A 139 4.27 -20.90 32.44
C LYS A 139 5.46 -20.00 32.14
N LYS A 140 6.59 -20.17 32.85
CA LYS A 140 7.84 -19.44 32.63
C LYS A 140 8.33 -19.61 31.18
N ARG A 141 8.40 -20.85 30.69
CA ARG A 141 8.79 -21.15 29.30
C ARG A 141 7.89 -20.48 28.26
N ARG A 142 6.57 -20.51 28.47
CA ARG A 142 5.61 -19.87 27.55
C ARG A 142 5.76 -18.34 27.50
N LEU A 143 5.98 -17.69 28.63
CA LEU A 143 6.19 -16.24 28.69
C LEU A 143 7.51 -15.84 28.00
N LEU A 144 8.60 -16.57 28.27
CA LEU A 144 9.88 -16.33 27.60
C LEU A 144 9.77 -16.52 26.08
N ALA A 145 9.06 -17.56 25.62
CA ALA A 145 8.83 -17.77 24.19
C ALA A 145 8.08 -16.58 23.55
N LYS A 146 7.09 -16.00 24.24
CA LYS A 146 6.39 -14.81 23.75
C LYS A 146 7.25 -13.55 23.72
N ILE A 147 8.18 -13.40 24.66
CA ILE A 147 9.15 -12.29 24.63
C ILE A 147 10.07 -12.42 23.41
N GLU A 148 10.59 -13.62 23.13
CA GLU A 148 11.47 -13.83 21.97
C GLU A 148 10.72 -13.72 20.63
N GLU A 149 9.44 -14.11 20.59
CA GLU A 149 8.55 -13.86 19.44
C GLU A 149 8.41 -12.34 19.18
N PHE A 150 8.17 -11.55 20.22
CA PHE A 150 8.11 -10.09 20.10
C PHE A 150 9.46 -9.52 19.61
N ARG A 151 10.59 -9.93 20.20
CA ARG A 151 11.92 -9.44 19.78
C ARG A 151 12.21 -9.75 18.31
N THR A 152 11.85 -10.95 17.86
CA THR A 152 11.98 -11.33 16.44
C THR A 152 11.16 -10.39 15.55
N GLU A 153 9.93 -10.06 15.97
CA GLU A 153 9.08 -9.11 15.25
C GLU A 153 9.66 -7.68 15.26
N LEU A 154 10.23 -7.23 16.38
CA LEU A 154 10.82 -5.89 16.54
C LEU A 154 11.97 -5.62 15.56
N HIS A 155 12.73 -6.65 15.22
CA HIS A 155 13.85 -6.57 14.29
C HIS A 155 13.48 -6.61 12.81
N LYS A 156 12.20 -6.83 12.47
CA LYS A 156 11.73 -6.67 11.10
C LYS A 156 11.77 -5.20 10.67
N GLU A 157 11.69 -4.98 9.37
CA GLU A 157 11.62 -3.62 8.80
C GLU A 157 10.46 -2.83 9.43
N ARG A 158 9.31 -3.47 9.59
CA ARG A 158 8.11 -2.93 10.24
C ARG A 158 7.62 -3.90 11.31
N LEU A 159 7.09 -3.35 12.41
CA LEU A 159 6.55 -4.13 13.52
C LEU A 159 5.08 -4.46 13.25
N GLY A 160 4.76 -5.74 13.02
CA GLY A 160 3.38 -6.21 12.85
C GLY A 160 2.57 -6.20 14.15
N TYR A 161 1.39 -5.57 14.15
CA TYR A 161 0.51 -5.47 15.31
C TYR A 161 0.02 -6.82 15.81
N GLY A 162 -0.29 -7.76 14.92
CA GLY A 162 -0.80 -9.07 15.30
C GLY A 162 0.15 -9.83 16.23
N ALA A 163 1.41 -9.98 15.81
CA ALA A 163 2.43 -10.65 16.60
C ALA A 163 2.79 -9.84 17.86
N ALA A 164 3.02 -8.53 17.71
CA ALA A 164 3.41 -7.66 18.81
C ALA A 164 2.36 -7.61 19.93
N PHE A 165 1.09 -7.32 19.61
CA PHE A 165 0.03 -7.24 20.61
C PHE A 165 -0.39 -8.60 21.15
N SER A 166 -0.31 -9.68 20.36
CA SER A 166 -0.54 -11.04 20.89
C SER A 166 0.45 -11.37 22.01
N ALA A 167 1.74 -11.08 21.81
CA ALA A 167 2.76 -11.26 22.83
C ALA A 167 2.53 -10.35 24.05
N LEU A 168 2.23 -9.06 23.85
CA LEU A 168 1.96 -8.14 24.96
C LEU A 168 0.73 -8.52 25.78
N VAL A 169 -0.37 -8.93 25.13
CA VAL A 169 -1.59 -9.40 25.81
C VAL A 169 -1.29 -10.66 26.62
N PHE A 170 -0.52 -11.59 26.06
CA PHE A 170 -0.13 -12.80 26.78
C PHE A 170 0.74 -12.48 28.00
N LEU A 171 1.65 -11.52 27.89
CA LEU A 171 2.47 -11.04 29.00
C LEU A 171 1.63 -10.37 30.07
N ALA A 172 0.70 -9.48 29.68
CA ALA A 172 -0.22 -8.80 30.60
C ALA A 172 -1.16 -9.79 31.32
N ALA A 173 -1.73 -10.76 30.61
CA ALA A 173 -2.57 -11.80 31.21
C ALA A 173 -1.78 -12.72 32.15
N GLY A 174 -0.50 -12.97 31.83
CA GLY A 174 0.42 -13.72 32.68
C GLY A 174 0.60 -13.11 34.08
N VAL A 175 0.48 -11.77 34.18
CA VAL A 175 0.63 -10.96 35.40
C VAL A 175 -0.59 -11.07 36.33
N GLY A 176 -1.80 -11.22 35.80
CA GLY A 176 -3.06 -11.12 36.58
C GLY A 176 -3.40 -12.30 37.51
N GLY A 177 -2.51 -13.29 37.67
CA GLY A 177 -2.86 -14.58 38.28
C GLY A 177 -2.29 -14.86 39.67
N THR A 178 -1.02 -14.58 39.95
CA THR A 178 -0.37 -15.02 41.20
C THR A 178 0.93 -14.28 41.49
N THR A 179 1.10 -13.94 42.78
CA THR A 179 2.30 -13.44 43.48
C THR A 179 2.95 -12.15 42.98
N ALA A 180 3.73 -11.51 43.86
CA ALA A 180 4.36 -10.18 43.78
C ALA A 180 5.36 -9.98 42.61
N PHE A 181 5.21 -10.75 41.54
CA PHE A 181 6.25 -11.06 40.60
C PHE A 181 6.44 -10.02 39.49
N LEU A 182 5.55 -9.06 39.34
CA LEU A 182 5.61 -8.16 38.18
C LEU A 182 5.08 -6.77 38.51
N ALA A 183 5.56 -6.14 39.59
CA ALA A 183 5.21 -4.73 39.86
C ALA A 183 5.55 -3.82 38.65
N ASP A 184 6.65 -4.12 37.96
CA ASP A 184 7.13 -3.32 36.82
C ASP A 184 6.66 -3.81 35.45
N ALA A 185 6.10 -5.03 35.33
CA ALA A 185 5.71 -5.54 34.02
C ALA A 185 4.51 -4.82 33.39
N PRO A 186 3.45 -4.44 34.14
CA PRO A 186 2.40 -3.58 33.61
C PRO A 186 2.96 -2.25 33.08
N ASN A 187 3.95 -1.68 33.76
CA ASN A 187 4.59 -0.44 33.35
C ASN A 187 5.40 -0.64 32.06
N ALA A 188 6.17 -1.72 31.95
CA ALA A 188 6.92 -2.06 30.74
C ALA A 188 5.99 -2.29 29.54
N VAL A 189 4.93 -3.09 29.70
CA VAL A 189 3.92 -3.33 28.65
C VAL A 189 3.26 -2.04 28.21
N THR A 190 2.83 -1.20 29.15
CA THR A 190 2.22 0.11 28.87
C THR A 190 3.18 1.04 28.13
N THR A 191 4.45 1.06 28.54
CA THR A 191 5.49 1.86 27.89
C THR A 191 5.72 1.43 26.45
N ILE A 192 5.81 0.11 26.20
CA ILE A 192 5.95 -0.44 24.85
C ILE A 192 4.75 -0.05 23.98
N MET A 193 3.52 -0.23 24.49
CA MET A 193 2.31 0.14 23.75
C MET A 193 2.27 1.64 23.43
N HIS A 194 2.64 2.49 24.37
CA HIS A 194 2.68 3.94 24.17
C HIS A 194 3.69 4.34 23.09
N LEU A 195 4.89 3.76 23.12
CA LEU A 195 5.94 4.03 22.13
C LEU A 195 5.54 3.60 20.71
N ILE A 196 4.89 2.45 20.57
CA ILE A 196 4.31 1.99 19.30
C ILE A 196 3.26 2.98 18.81
N GLY A 197 2.39 3.45 19.71
CA GLY A 197 1.36 4.44 19.40
C GLY A 197 1.96 5.76 18.91
N GLN A 198 2.97 6.30 19.60
CA GLN A 198 3.64 7.55 19.19
C GLN A 198 4.27 7.46 17.81
N ASP A 199 4.98 6.37 17.50
CA ASP A 199 5.57 6.21 16.17
C ASP A 199 4.49 5.99 15.09
N LYS A 200 3.35 5.38 15.44
CA LYS A 200 2.21 5.27 14.54
C LYS A 200 1.57 6.63 14.24
N GLU A 201 1.33 7.46 15.25
CA GLU A 201 0.81 8.81 15.08
C GLU A 201 1.74 9.68 14.21
N ARG A 202 3.06 9.57 14.41
CA ARG A 202 4.05 10.26 13.57
C ARG A 202 4.01 9.77 12.13
N GLU A 203 3.97 8.45 11.91
CA GLU A 203 3.88 7.87 10.59
C GLU A 203 2.59 8.31 9.87
N GLU A 204 1.45 8.31 10.56
CA GLU A 204 0.18 8.80 10.02
C GLU A 204 0.22 10.29 9.69
N ALA A 205 0.84 11.11 10.54
CA ALA A 205 1.03 12.54 10.27
C ALA A 205 1.92 12.77 9.04
N GLU A 206 2.95 11.95 8.83
CA GLU A 206 3.79 12.01 7.63
C GLU A 206 3.03 11.61 6.37
N VAL A 207 2.20 10.55 6.44
CA VAL A 207 1.32 10.15 5.34
C VAL A 207 0.34 11.28 4.99
N LEU A 208 -0.33 11.86 5.99
CA LEU A 208 -1.27 12.96 5.78
C LEU A 208 -0.57 14.19 5.15
N ARG A 209 0.67 14.50 5.56
CA ARG A 209 1.46 15.58 4.96
C ARG A 209 1.78 15.32 3.49
N LEU A 210 2.10 14.08 3.14
CA LEU A 210 2.40 13.69 1.75
C LEU A 210 1.14 13.67 0.88
N GLU A 211 -0.01 13.30 1.43
CA GLU A 211 -1.31 13.37 0.76
C GLU A 211 -1.79 14.81 0.54
N ALA A 212 -1.42 15.73 1.44
CA ALA A 212 -1.79 17.15 1.37
C ALA A 212 -0.90 18.00 0.45
N ALA A 213 0.12 17.44 -0.20
CA ALA A 213 0.96 18.19 -1.13
C ALA A 213 0.13 18.70 -2.33
N PRO A 214 -0.04 20.02 -2.50
CA PRO A 214 -0.93 20.58 -3.50
C PRO A 214 -0.37 20.39 -4.92
N LYS A 215 -1.31 20.35 -5.87
CA LYS A 215 -1.13 20.28 -7.33
C LYS A 215 0.12 21.05 -7.80
N PRO A 216 0.92 20.51 -8.74
CA PRO A 216 2.08 21.21 -9.26
C PRO A 216 1.66 22.59 -9.75
N ASN A 217 2.25 23.63 -9.15
CA ASN A 217 2.17 24.99 -9.67
C ASN A 217 2.70 24.93 -11.10
N LEU A 218 1.79 25.14 -12.07
CA LEU A 218 2.14 25.46 -13.44
C LEU A 218 3.19 26.57 -13.38
N LEU A 219 4.38 26.28 -13.89
CA LEU A 219 5.45 27.26 -14.06
C LEU A 219 4.84 28.48 -14.74
N THR A 220 4.81 29.61 -14.03
CA THR A 220 4.35 30.87 -14.59
C THR A 220 5.21 31.17 -15.81
N ASP A 221 4.50 31.37 -16.92
CA ASP A 221 5.02 31.74 -18.22
C ASP A 221 6.10 32.82 -18.08
N HIS A 222 7.26 32.59 -18.67
CA HIS A 222 8.32 33.59 -18.70
C HIS A 222 7.83 34.76 -19.54
N THR A 223 7.33 35.79 -18.86
CA THR A 223 7.03 37.08 -19.47
C THR A 223 8.30 37.57 -20.17
N ARG A 224 8.26 37.55 -21.52
CA ARG A 224 9.24 38.23 -22.37
C ARG A 224 9.29 39.70 -21.94
N GLY A 225 10.37 40.07 -21.26
CA GLY A 225 10.66 41.47 -20.94
C GLY A 225 10.83 42.31 -22.22
N PRO A 226 10.53 43.61 -22.17
CA PRO A 226 10.57 44.48 -23.33
C PRO A 226 12.02 44.74 -23.76
N SER A 227 12.30 44.57 -25.06
CA SER A 227 13.60 44.90 -25.65
C SER A 227 13.90 46.39 -25.48
N SER A 228 14.84 46.72 -24.58
CA SER A 228 15.44 48.05 -24.52
C SER A 228 16.43 48.21 -25.68
N LYS A 229 16.11 49.14 -26.58
CA LYS A 229 17.03 49.66 -27.60
C LYS A 229 18.14 50.42 -26.89
N MET A 230 19.40 50.05 -27.12
CA MET A 230 20.52 50.96 -26.85
C MET A 230 21.50 50.91 -28.00
N SER A 231 21.69 52.08 -28.62
CA SER A 231 22.56 52.34 -29.75
C SER A 231 24.04 52.20 -29.37
N GLY A 232 24.84 51.67 -30.29
CA GLY A 232 26.30 51.70 -30.22
C GLY A 232 26.88 51.61 -31.61
N ARG A 233 26.98 52.76 -32.25
CA ARG A 233 27.53 53.04 -33.59
C ARG A 233 29.05 52.81 -33.57
N VAL A 234 29.57 51.97 -34.46
CA VAL A 234 30.98 52.00 -34.88
C VAL A 234 30.99 51.80 -36.40
N ASP A 235 31.23 52.90 -37.10
CA ASP A 235 31.77 52.93 -38.47
C ASP A 235 33.12 52.23 -38.48
N ASP A 236 33.37 51.41 -39.49
CA ASP A 236 34.63 51.48 -40.24
C ASP A 236 34.45 50.74 -41.58
N ASP A 237 34.57 51.51 -42.66
CA ASP A 237 34.93 51.08 -44.02
C ASP A 237 36.07 50.04 -43.97
N ILE A 238 36.31 49.14 -44.93
CA ILE A 238 36.75 49.35 -46.33
C ILE A 238 36.70 47.98 -47.09
N PRO A 239 37.03 47.86 -48.40
CA PRO A 239 36.13 47.87 -49.56
C PRO A 239 36.18 46.60 -50.45
N PHE A 240 35.29 46.58 -51.46
CA PHE A 240 35.18 45.74 -52.69
C PHE A 240 36.02 44.46 -52.82
#